data_AF-A0A7C7FR70-F1
#
_entry.id   AF-A0A7C7FR70-F1
#
_cell.length_a   1.000
_cell.length_b   1.000
_cell.length_c   1.000
_cell.angle_alpha   90.00
_cell.angle_beta   90.00
_cell.angle_gamma   90.00
#
_symmetry.space_group_name_H-M   'P 1'
#
loop_
_entity.id
_entity.type
_entity.pdbx_description
1 polymer ?
#
loop_
_entity_poly.entity_id
_entity_poly.type
_entity_poly.pdbx_seq_one_letter_code
_entity_poly.pdbx_strand_id
1 'polypeptide(L)'
;MLQKFTFILVAVCIASTAAGSDLSRTAPHPSLSPLDVVKIVMNALQKNDEPSKNRGIAVTFNFASPANKNVTGPIERFVNMVSGPVYGQMVDHLGV
;
A
#
# COMPACT_ATOMS: atom_id res chain seq x y z
N MET A 1 24.77 -35.86 32.57
CA MET A 1 23.57 -36.05 31.72
C MET A 1 22.64 -34.82 31.68
N LEU A 2 23.10 -33.61 32.04
CA LEU A 2 22.27 -32.38 32.09
C LEU A 2 22.69 -31.30 31.08
N GLN A 3 23.55 -31.65 30.11
CA GLN A 3 24.08 -30.68 29.13
C GLN A 3 23.55 -30.94 27.70
N LYS A 4 22.77 -32.01 27.52
CA LYS A 4 22.15 -32.39 26.23
C LYS A 4 20.75 -31.81 26.03
N PHE A 5 20.09 -31.35 27.11
CA PHE A 5 18.75 -30.75 27.04
C PHE A 5 18.76 -29.26 26.71
N THR A 6 19.89 -28.56 26.91
CA THR A 6 20.01 -27.13 26.56
C THR A 6 19.97 -26.88 25.05
N PHE A 7 20.34 -27.85 24.22
CA PHE A 7 20.28 -27.72 22.76
C PHE A 7 18.89 -27.92 22.15
N ILE A 8 17.95 -28.54 22.87
CA ILE A 8 16.61 -28.85 22.33
C ILE A 8 15.62 -27.70 22.56
N LEU A 9 15.85 -26.81 23.53
CA LEU A 9 14.98 -25.64 23.76
C LEU A 9 15.31 -24.43 22.86
N VAL A 10 16.44 -24.44 22.14
CA VAL A 10 16.84 -23.38 21.21
C VAL A 10 16.41 -23.68 19.76
N ALA A 11 15.93 -24.89 19.47
CA ALA A 11 15.62 -25.36 18.12
C ALA A 11 14.18 -25.07 17.65
N VAL A 12 13.31 -24.47 18.47
CA VAL A 12 11.95 -24.06 18.08
C VAL A 12 11.86 -22.53 18.03
N CYS A 13 12.78 -21.90 17.29
CA CYS A 13 12.71 -20.47 16.98
C CYS A 13 12.91 -20.19 15.48
N ILE A 14 12.88 -21.23 14.62
CA ILE A 14 13.15 -21.07 13.20
C ILE A 14 11.84 -21.02 12.42
N ALA A 15 11.63 -19.85 11.78
CA ALA A 15 10.69 -19.53 10.72
C ALA A 15 9.26 -19.07 11.10
N SER A 16 9.16 -18.15 12.05
CA SER A 16 8.17 -17.06 11.88
C SER A 16 8.81 -15.98 11.01
N THR A 17 8.94 -16.21 9.70
CA THR A 17 9.10 -15.08 8.77
C THR A 17 7.74 -14.42 8.67
N ALA A 18 7.39 -13.59 9.66
CA ALA A 18 6.42 -12.54 9.41
C ALA A 18 7.07 -11.66 8.34
N ALA A 19 6.77 -11.93 7.06
CA ALA A 19 7.12 -11.05 5.97
C ALA A 19 6.45 -9.71 6.30
N GLY A 20 7.20 -8.80 6.92
CA GLY A 20 6.68 -7.50 7.33
C GLY A 20 6.09 -6.81 6.11
N SER A 21 4.89 -6.26 6.25
CA SER A 21 4.27 -5.53 5.15
C SER A 21 5.09 -4.27 4.88
N ASP A 22 5.65 -4.20 3.68
CA ASP A 22 6.36 -3.02 3.22
C ASP A 22 5.34 -1.99 2.70
N LEU A 23 5.01 -1.04 3.57
CA LEU A 23 4.08 0.06 3.30
C LEU A 23 4.69 1.15 2.39
N SER A 24 5.97 1.05 2.02
CA SER A 24 6.59 1.97 1.05
C SER A 24 6.25 1.62 -0.40
N ARG A 25 5.58 0.48 -0.64
CA ARG A 25 5.20 0.03 -1.97
C ARG A 25 4.22 0.98 -2.64
N THR A 26 4.38 1.10 -3.95
CA THR A 26 3.56 1.98 -4.79
C THR A 26 2.84 1.25 -5.92
N ALA A 27 2.82 -0.09 -5.86
CA ALA A 27 2.14 -0.99 -6.79
C ALA A 27 1.73 -2.29 -6.06
N PRO A 28 0.77 -3.07 -6.62
CA PRO A 28 0.36 -4.36 -6.05
C PRO A 28 1.52 -5.33 -5.86
N HIS A 29 1.53 -6.06 -4.74
CA HIS A 29 2.52 -7.08 -4.46
C HIS A 29 1.90 -8.21 -3.61
N PRO A 30 2.23 -9.50 -3.85
CA PRO A 30 1.62 -10.63 -3.13
C PRO A 30 1.83 -10.63 -1.62
N SER A 31 2.84 -9.92 -1.12
CA SER A 31 3.11 -9.81 0.32
C SER A 31 2.25 -8.76 1.03
N LEU A 32 1.41 -8.01 0.33
CA LEU A 32 0.54 -7.00 0.93
C LEU A 32 -0.76 -7.65 1.37
N SER A 33 -1.16 -7.45 2.62
CA SER A 33 -2.51 -7.77 3.05
C SER A 33 -3.51 -6.76 2.46
N PRO A 34 -4.82 -7.09 2.43
CA PRO A 34 -5.84 -6.12 2.04
C PRO A 34 -5.79 -4.82 2.87
N LEU A 35 -5.47 -4.92 4.16
CA LEU A 35 -5.33 -3.74 5.03
C LEU A 35 -4.12 -2.88 4.65
N ASP A 36 -3.00 -3.49 4.24
CA ASP A 36 -1.82 -2.73 3.78
C ASP A 36 -2.13 -1.96 2.51
N VAL A 37 -2.88 -2.55 1.57
CA VAL A 37 -3.32 -1.87 0.34
C VAL A 37 -4.15 -0.64 0.68
N VAL A 38 -5.11 -0.76 1.59
CA VAL A 38 -5.93 0.38 2.04
C VAL A 38 -5.06 1.46 2.68
N LYS A 39 -4.13 1.09 3.57
CA LYS A 39 -3.20 2.04 4.21
C LYS A 39 -2.34 2.77 3.18
N ILE A 40 -1.79 2.06 2.20
CA ILE A 40 -0.96 2.65 1.15
C ILE A 40 -1.77 3.67 0.34
N VAL A 41 -2.98 3.31 -0.10
CA VAL A 41 -3.83 4.21 -0.90
C VAL A 41 -4.28 5.44 -0.10
N MET A 42 -4.72 5.26 1.15
CA MET A 42 -5.13 6.38 2.01
C MET A 42 -3.96 7.31 2.30
N ASN A 43 -2.79 6.78 2.68
CA ASN A 43 -1.60 7.59 2.94
C ASN A 43 -1.11 8.31 1.68
N ALA A 44 -1.21 7.67 0.51
CA ALA A 44 -0.84 8.27 -0.75
C ALA A 44 -1.75 9.46 -1.09
N LEU A 45 -3.07 9.30 -0.97
CA LEU A 45 -4.03 10.37 -1.23
C LEU A 45 -3.95 11.51 -0.20
N GLN A 46 -3.62 11.21 1.06
CA GLN A 46 -3.35 12.22 2.09
C GLN A 46 -2.17 13.15 1.72
N LYS A 47 -1.18 12.63 1.00
CA LYS A 47 0.05 13.35 0.63
C LYS A 47 0.17 13.41 -0.88
N ASN A 48 -0.86 13.95 -1.55
CA ASN A 48 -1.02 13.74 -2.98
C ASN A 48 0.14 14.30 -3.79
N ASP A 49 0.76 15.39 -3.33
CA ASP A 49 1.83 16.07 -4.06
C ASP A 49 3.25 15.76 -3.54
N GLU A 50 3.44 14.73 -2.70
CA GLU A 50 4.75 14.31 -2.20
C GLU A 50 5.26 13.02 -2.89
N PRO A 51 6.47 12.99 -3.49
CA PRO A 51 7.44 14.07 -3.65
C PRO A 51 7.20 14.93 -4.92
N SER A 52 6.09 14.71 -5.62
CA SER A 52 5.77 15.36 -6.89
C SER A 52 4.26 15.50 -7.04
N LYS A 53 3.81 16.47 -7.85
CA LYS A 53 2.40 16.69 -8.13
C LYS A 53 1.65 15.41 -8.52
N ASN A 54 0.48 15.18 -7.93
CA ASN A 54 -0.42 14.03 -8.15
C ASN A 54 0.21 12.65 -7.92
N ARG A 55 1.31 12.57 -7.16
CA ARG A 55 1.94 11.30 -6.80
C ARG A 55 0.96 10.36 -6.11
N GLY A 56 0.16 10.86 -5.18
CA GLY A 56 -0.82 10.08 -4.42
C GLY A 56 -1.87 9.41 -5.29
N ILE A 57 -2.45 10.20 -6.21
CA ILE A 57 -3.37 9.70 -7.22
C ILE A 57 -2.69 8.69 -8.15
N ALA A 58 -1.43 8.91 -8.55
CA ALA A 58 -0.69 7.95 -9.37
C ALA A 58 -0.44 6.61 -8.65
N VAL A 59 -0.12 6.63 -7.35
CA VAL A 59 -0.05 5.41 -6.52
C VAL A 59 -1.42 4.72 -6.53
N THR A 60 -2.49 5.46 -6.29
CA THR A 60 -3.86 4.92 -6.31
C THR A 60 -4.19 4.26 -7.65
N PHE A 61 -3.81 4.90 -8.76
CA PHE A 61 -3.96 4.35 -10.10
C PHE A 61 -3.16 3.06 -10.27
N ASN A 62 -1.94 2.96 -9.73
CA ASN A 62 -1.14 1.73 -9.82
C ASN A 62 -1.86 0.51 -9.20
N PHE A 63 -2.59 0.70 -8.11
CA PHE A 63 -3.39 -0.33 -7.45
C PHE A 63 -4.73 -0.63 -8.13
N ALA A 64 -5.16 0.17 -9.11
CA ALA A 64 -6.38 -0.10 -9.88
C ALA A 64 -6.25 -1.37 -10.73
N SER A 65 -7.36 -2.12 -10.85
CA SER A 65 -7.43 -3.29 -11.72
C SER A 65 -7.23 -2.90 -13.20
N PRO A 66 -6.79 -3.83 -14.07
CA PRO A 66 -6.66 -3.54 -15.51
C PRO A 66 -7.96 -3.04 -16.14
N ALA A 67 -9.10 -3.62 -15.78
CA ALA A 67 -10.40 -3.18 -16.26
C ALA A 67 -10.71 -1.73 -15.82
N ASN A 68 -10.43 -1.38 -14.55
CA ASN A 68 -10.62 -0.01 -14.07
C ASN A 68 -9.67 0.98 -14.78
N LYS A 69 -8.41 0.60 -15.01
CA LYS A 69 -7.44 1.43 -15.77
C LYS A 69 -7.89 1.68 -17.21
N ASN A 70 -8.46 0.67 -17.88
CA ASN A 70 -9.01 0.83 -19.23
C ASN A 70 -10.20 1.81 -19.23
N VAL A 71 -11.04 1.76 -18.19
CA VAL A 71 -12.24 2.61 -18.10
C VAL A 71 -11.93 4.01 -17.64
N THR A 72 -10.87 4.25 -16.84
CA THR A 72 -10.61 5.55 -16.18
C THR A 72 -9.31 6.23 -16.62
N GLY A 73 -8.44 5.50 -17.33
CA GLY A 73 -7.20 6.00 -17.91
C GLY A 73 -7.40 6.93 -19.14
N PRO A 74 -6.31 7.49 -19.69
CA PRO A 74 -4.93 7.45 -19.18
C PRO A 74 -4.79 8.21 -17.85
N ILE A 75 -3.60 8.22 -17.23
CA ILE A 75 -3.40 8.75 -15.87
C ILE A 75 -3.94 10.17 -15.69
N GLU A 76 -3.86 11.04 -16.71
CA GLU A 76 -4.39 12.40 -16.67
C GLU A 76 -5.92 12.43 -16.48
N ARG A 77 -6.63 11.48 -17.08
CA ARG A 77 -8.08 11.35 -16.90
C ARG A 77 -8.43 10.82 -15.52
N PHE A 78 -7.63 9.91 -14.98
CA PHE A 78 -7.80 9.44 -13.61
C PHE A 78 -7.54 10.55 -12.60
N VAL A 79 -6.52 11.39 -12.82
CA VAL A 79 -6.28 12.62 -12.03
C VAL A 79 -7.50 13.52 -12.03
N ASN A 80 -8.04 13.86 -13.20
CA ASN A 80 -9.23 14.71 -13.29
C ASN A 80 -10.46 14.10 -12.59
N MET A 81 -10.63 12.78 -12.66
CA MET A 81 -11.70 12.07 -11.98
C MET A 81 -11.57 12.16 -10.45
N VAL A 82 -10.37 11.85 -9.91
CA VAL A 82 -10.15 11.82 -8.46
C VAL A 82 -10.12 13.21 -7.86
N SER A 83 -9.57 14.21 -8.55
CA SER A 83 -9.62 15.61 -8.15
C SER A 83 -11.00 16.26 -8.34
N GLY A 84 -11.96 15.55 -8.94
CA GLY A 84 -13.31 16.04 -9.19
C GLY A 84 -14.19 16.07 -7.93
N PRO A 85 -15.43 16.57 -8.05
CA PRO A 85 -16.31 16.84 -6.90
C PRO A 85 -16.71 15.59 -6.10
N VAL A 86 -16.65 14.40 -6.70
CA VAL A 86 -17.06 13.14 -6.04
C VAL A 86 -15.97 12.63 -5.09
N TYR A 87 -14.71 12.71 -5.50
CA TYR A 87 -13.58 12.08 -4.81
C TYR A 87 -12.58 13.08 -4.24
N GLY A 88 -12.69 14.37 -4.60
CA GLY A 88 -11.71 15.39 -4.24
C GLY A 88 -11.48 15.54 -2.74
N GLN A 89 -12.49 15.23 -1.91
CA GLN A 89 -12.33 15.24 -0.45
C GLN A 89 -11.37 14.17 0.08
N MET A 90 -11.05 13.15 -0.71
CA MET A 90 -10.06 12.12 -0.35
C MET A 90 -8.63 12.62 -0.57
N VAL A 91 -8.44 13.61 -1.45
CA VAL A 91 -7.13 14.18 -1.78
C VAL A 91 -6.75 15.20 -0.70
N ASP A 92 -5.51 15.11 -0.21
CA ASP A 92 -4.95 15.99 0.83
C ASP A 92 -5.82 16.10 2.10
N HIS A 93 -6.48 15.00 2.47
CA HIS A 93 -7.31 14.94 3.66
C HIS A 93 -6.46 14.97 4.94
N LEU A 94 -6.97 15.64 5.99
CA LEU A 94 -6.20 15.88 7.23
C LEU A 94 -6.04 14.65 8.14
N GLY A 95 -6.58 13.49 7.74
CA GLY A 95 -6.76 12.35 8.66
C GLY A 95 -7.80 12.65 9.75
N VAL A 96 -8.25 11.61 10.44
CA VAL A 96 -9.00 11.74 11.71
C VAL A 96 -8.09 11.31 12.86
#